data_AF-A0A6L6GBN7-F1
#
_entry.id   AF-A0A6L6GBN7-F1
#
_cell.length_a   1.000
_cell.length_b   1.000
_cell.length_c   1.000
_cell.angle_alpha   90.00
_cell.angle_beta   90.00
_cell.angle_gamma   90.00
#
_symmetry.space_group_name_H-M   'P 1'
#
loop_
_entity.id
_entity.type
_entity.pdbx_description
1 polymer ?
#
loop_
_entity_poly.entity_id
_entity_poly.type
_entity_poly.pdbx_seq_one_letter_code
_entity_poly.pdbx_strand_id
1 'polypeptide(L)' 'MQKFSTDYFNSIRSGDEVTSIIFGKKRGLKGRVIKPAQVHYPPFISWVVEFEDGTTGTFESRYLVFWDDWLEFRGRI' A
#
# COMPACT_ATOMS: atom_id res chain seq x y z
N MET A 1 -13.02 7.72 -7.80
CA MET A 1 -12.26 6.54 -8.27
C MET A 1 -12.92 5.30 -7.69
N GLN A 2 -13.11 4.24 -8.48
CA GLN A 2 -13.66 2.97 -7.97
C GLN A 2 -12.64 2.34 -7.01
N LYS A 3 -13.00 2.09 -5.74
CA LYS A 3 -12.10 1.44 -4.77
C LYS A 3 -11.75 0.02 -5.25
N PHE A 4 -10.51 -0.41 -5.00
CA PHE A 4 -10.00 -1.75 -5.31
C PHE A 4 -9.99 -2.14 -6.81
N SER A 5 -10.02 -1.15 -7.72
CA SER A 5 -9.75 -1.35 -9.14
C SER A 5 -8.25 -1.28 -9.45
N THR A 6 -7.85 -1.68 -10.67
CA THR A 6 -6.45 -1.48 -11.13
C THR A 6 -6.04 -0.01 -11.04
N ASP A 7 -6.92 0.92 -11.41
CA ASP A 7 -6.67 2.36 -11.34
C ASP A 7 -6.49 2.83 -9.90
N TYR A 8 -7.27 2.26 -8.96
CA TYR A 8 -7.09 2.52 -7.53
C TYR A 8 -5.69 2.13 -7.06
N PHE A 9 -5.27 0.89 -7.32
CA PHE A 9 -3.96 0.44 -6.89
C PHE A 9 -2.84 1.23 -7.55
N ASN A 10 -2.97 1.51 -8.85
CA ASN A 10 -1.99 2.31 -9.59
C ASN A 10 -2.12 3.81 -9.36
N SER A 11 -3.05 4.27 -8.52
CA SER A 11 -3.10 5.68 -8.07
C SER A 11 -2.10 5.98 -6.96
N ILE A 12 -1.59 4.97 -6.25
CA ILE A 12 -0.62 5.11 -5.18
C ILE A 12 0.67 5.79 -5.70
N ARG A 13 1.18 6.75 -4.95
CA ARG A 13 2.38 7.56 -5.23
C ARG A 13 3.31 7.59 -4.03
N SER A 14 4.52 8.07 -4.25
CA SER A 14 5.47 8.35 -3.17
C SER A 14 4.91 9.42 -2.23
N GLY A 15 5.04 9.19 -0.93
CA GLY A 15 4.48 10.02 0.12
C GLY A 15 3.15 9.50 0.68
N ASP A 16 2.42 8.65 -0.06
CA ASP A 16 1.12 8.16 0.37
C ASP A 16 1.22 7.24 1.58
N GLU A 17 0.22 7.32 2.44
CA GLU A 17 0.06 6.46 3.61
C GLU A 17 -0.79 5.24 3.24
N VAL A 18 -0.23 4.06 3.49
CA VAL A 18 -0.82 2.79 3.06
C VAL A 18 -0.69 1.73 4.15
N THR A 19 -1.39 0.62 3.98
CA THR A 19 -1.09 -0.65 4.66
C THR A 19 -1.07 -1.78 3.65
N SER A 20 -0.34 -2.83 3.96
CA SER A 20 -0.47 -4.11 3.25
C SER A 20 -1.80 -4.77 3.56
N ILE A 21 -2.35 -5.55 2.63
CA ILE A 21 -3.51 -6.44 2.84
C ILE A 21 -3.10 -7.91 3.04
N ILE A 22 -1.82 -8.24 2.85
CA ILE A 22 -1.31 -9.62 2.96
C ILE A 22 -1.22 -10.02 4.44
N PHE A 23 -1.93 -11.09 4.82
CA PHE A 23 -1.90 -11.62 6.18
C PHE A 23 -0.48 -12.02 6.59
N GLY A 24 -0.04 -11.63 7.79
CA GLY A 24 1.32 -11.88 8.28
C GLY A 24 2.43 -11.04 7.63
N LYS A 25 2.13 -10.21 6.62
CA LYS A 25 3.07 -9.26 6.01
C LYS A 25 2.61 -7.82 6.21
N LYS A 26 2.77 -7.31 7.43
CA LYS A 26 2.56 -5.89 7.79
C LYS A 26 1.13 -5.38 7.54
N ARG A 27 0.14 -6.28 7.57
CA ARG A 27 -1.28 -5.89 7.46
C ARG A 27 -1.77 -5.19 8.71
N GLY A 28 -2.41 -4.04 8.52
CA GLY A 28 -2.93 -3.21 9.60
C GLY A 28 -1.85 -2.39 10.31
N LEU A 29 -0.64 -2.36 9.76
CA LEU A 29 0.44 -1.49 10.19
C LEU A 29 0.56 -0.35 9.17
N LYS A 30 0.55 0.89 9.64
CA LYS A 30 0.66 2.05 8.76
C LYS A 30 2.07 2.10 8.19
N GLY A 31 2.15 2.42 6.91
CA GLY A 31 3.41 2.63 6.21
C GLY A 31 3.31 3.79 5.25
N ARG A 32 4.48 4.28 4.85
CA ARG A 32 4.64 5.37 3.90
C ARG A 32 5.35 4.88 2.65
N VAL A 33 4.78 5.18 1.50
CA VAL A 33 5.39 4.86 0.22
C VAL A 33 6.59 5.76 0.00
N ILE A 34 7.77 5.19 -0.23
CA ILE A 34 9.03 5.95 -0.34
C ILE A 34 9.38 6.21 -1.80
N LYS A 35 9.44 5.15 -2.61
CA LYS A 35 9.89 5.21 -4.01
C LYS A 35 9.41 3.99 -4.80
N PRO A 36 9.36 4.05 -6.14
CA PRO A 36 9.10 2.86 -6.93
C PRO A 36 10.20 1.82 -6.69
N ALA A 37 9.83 0.55 -6.62
CA ALA A 37 10.77 -0.56 -6.55
C ALA A 37 11.34 -0.86 -7.94
N GLN A 38 12.54 -1.44 -8.02
CA GLN A 38 13.18 -1.74 -9.31
C GLN A 38 12.45 -2.84 -10.10
N VAL A 39 11.82 -3.78 -9.40
CA VAL A 39 11.09 -4.90 -10.00
C VAL A 39 9.65 -4.48 -10.21
N HIS A 40 9.15 -4.60 -11.45
CA HIS A 40 7.78 -4.27 -11.81
C HIS A 40 7.13 -5.43 -12.55
N TYR A 41 5.88 -5.74 -12.20
CA TYR A 41 5.07 -6.74 -12.88
C TYR A 41 3.80 -6.06 -13.38
N PRO A 42 3.70 -5.74 -14.69
CA PRO A 42 2.49 -5.18 -15.26
C PRO A 42 1.26 -6.04 -14.92
N PRO A 43 0.10 -5.42 -14.63
CA PRO A 43 -0.18 -3.98 -14.74
C PRO A 43 0.16 -3.17 -13.49
N PHE A 44 0.71 -3.77 -12.43
CA PHE A 44 0.84 -3.13 -11.12
C PHE A 44 2.24 -2.55 -10.89
N ILE A 45 2.28 -1.32 -10.37
CA ILE A 45 3.54 -0.69 -9.95
C ILE A 45 3.96 -1.30 -8.62
N SER A 46 5.25 -1.60 -8.45
CA SER A 46 5.78 -2.01 -7.15
C SER A 46 6.40 -0.83 -6.43
N TRP A 47 6.21 -0.81 -5.12
CA TRP A 47 6.61 0.27 -4.23
C TRP A 47 7.47 -0.26 -3.09
N VAL A 48 8.47 0.54 -2.71
CA VAL A 48 9.17 0.38 -1.44
C VAL A 48 8.39 1.17 -0.39
N VAL A 49 7.97 0.49 0.68
CA VAL A 49 7.16 1.05 1.76
C VAL A 49 7.94 0.90 3.07
N GLU A 50 8.05 1.99 3.81
CA GLU A 50 8.58 2.02 5.17
C GLU A 50 7.40 2.03 6.16
N PHE A 51 7.38 1.09 7.10
CA PHE A 51 6.32 0.96 8.08
C PHE A 51 6.70 1.64 9.41
N GLU A 52 5.69 1.99 10.21
CA GLU A 52 5.88 2.62 11.53
C GLU A 52 6.73 1.80 12.51
N ASP A 53 6.89 0.49 12.28
CA ASP A 53 7.80 -0.35 13.06
C ASP A 53 9.27 -0.26 12.62
N GLY A 54 9.60 0.68 11.73
CA GLY A 54 10.95 0.94 11.21
C GLY A 54 11.41 -0.07 10.15
N THR A 55 10.55 -1.00 9.74
CA THR A 55 10.90 -1.97 8.70
C THR A 55 10.48 -1.50 7.31
N THR A 56 11.23 -1.95 6.30
CA THR A 56 10.95 -1.64 4.90
C THR A 56 10.58 -2.91 4.15
N GLY A 57 9.63 -2.81 3.22
CA GLY A 57 9.30 -3.91 2.32
C GLY A 57 8.90 -3.45 0.93
N THR A 58 9.07 -4.36 -0.03
CA THR A 58 8.65 -4.15 -1.43
C THR A 58 7.31 -4.84 -1.67
N PHE A 59 6.34 -4.08 -2.18
CA PHE A 59 4.99 -4.57 -2.44
C PHE A 59 4.51 -4.11 -3.82
N GLU A 60 3.86 -5.01 -4.56
CA GLU A 60 3.02 -4.58 -5.69
C GLU A 60 1.85 -3.75 -5.17
N SER A 61 1.44 -2.73 -5.91
CA SER A 61 0.37 -1.82 -5.53
C SER A 61 -0.95 -2.51 -5.24
N ARG A 62 -1.25 -3.64 -5.90
CA ARG A 62 -2.43 -4.48 -5.63
C ARG A 62 -2.52 -5.04 -4.22
N TYR A 63 -1.40 -5.06 -3.49
CA TYR A 63 -1.32 -5.53 -2.11
C TYR A 63 -1.31 -4.38 -1.09
N LEU A 64 -1.43 -3.15 -1.55
CA LEU A 64 -1.49 -1.96 -0.73
C LEU A 64 -2.88 -1.33 -0.85
N VAL A 65 -3.37 -0.79 0.25
CA VAL A 65 -4.55 0.07 0.30
C VAL A 65 -4.20 1.34 1.05
N PHE A 66 -4.85 2.45 0.74
CA PHE A 66 -4.67 3.68 1.51
C PHE A 66 -5.02 3.43 2.98
N TRP A 67 -4.27 4.08 3.87
CA TRP A 67 -4.46 3.91 5.30
C TRP A 67 -5.87 4.32 5.75
N ASP A 68 -6.40 5.42 5.20
CA ASP A 68 -7.75 5.88 5.53
C ASP A 68 -8.82 4.89 5.06
N ASP A 69 -8.68 4.30 3.87
CA ASP A 69 -9.59 3.24 3.40
C ASP A 69 -9.56 2.02 4.32
N TRP A 70 -8.39 1.70 4.87
CA TRP A 70 -8.26 0.65 5.87
C TRP A 70 -8.96 1.01 7.18
N LEU A 71 -8.83 2.24 7.66
CA LEU A 71 -9.50 2.70 8.88
C LEU A 71 -11.03 2.70 8.72
N GLU A 72 -11.55 3.17 7.58
CA GLU A 72 -12.96 3.13 7.22
C GLU A 72 -13.48 1.68 7.23
N PHE A 73 -12.77 0.75 6.58
CA PHE A 73 -13.11 -0.67 6.60
C PHE A 73 -13.13 -1.27 8.01
N ARG A 74 -12.31 -0.76 8.93
CA ARG A 74 -12.24 -1.19 10.33
C ARG A 74 -13.24 -0.47 11.24
N GLY A 75 -14.05 0.46 10.72
CA GLY A 75 -15.00 1.26 11.50
C GLY A 75 -14.31 2.17 12.52
N ARG A 76 -13.12 2.68 12.18
CA ARG A 76 -12.31 3.54 13.06
C ARG A 76 -12.41 5.03 12.74
N ILE A 77 -13.05 5.37 11.63
CA ILE A 77 -13.44 6.71 11.17
C ILE A 77 -14.77 6.61 10.42
#